data_AF-L0R9G3-F1
#
_entry.id   AF-L0R9G3-F1
#
_cell.length_a   1.000
_cell.length_b   1.000
_cell.length_c   1.000
_cell.angle_alpha   90.00
_cell.angle_beta   90.00
_cell.angle_gamma   90.00
#
_symmetry.space_group_name_H-M   'P 1'
#
loop_
_entity.id
_entity.type
_entity.pdbx_description
1 polymer ?
#
loop_
_entity_poly.entity_id
_entity_poly.type
_entity_poly.pdbx_seq_one_letter_code
_entity_poly.pdbx_strand_id
1 'polypeptide(L)'
;MTVNNMSLDDKRRLAAELAPFILEQFRNNSEMIIPGTKKAVKIKTRTIDTGLISSDTHNAFNEAERVMNSAATFDELKAATQDATAIFRAILMGHKITGE
;
A
#
# COMPACT_ATOMS: atom_id res chain seq x y z
N MET A 1 7.07 -3.16 24.89
CA MET A 1 6.44 -1.93 24.36
C MET A 1 5.26 -2.37 23.49
N THR A 2 4.03 -1.93 23.78
CA THR A 2 2.85 -2.26 22.96
C THR A 2 2.75 -1.30 21.78
N VAL A 3 2.47 -1.79 20.58
CA VAL A 3 2.32 -0.98 19.35
C VAL A 3 1.32 0.18 19.55
N ASN A 4 0.32 -0.04 20.41
CA ASN A 4 -0.70 0.95 20.75
C ASN A 4 -0.13 2.23 21.40
N ASN A 5 1.04 2.14 22.04
CA ASN A 5 1.67 3.26 22.77
C ASN A 5 2.82 3.91 21.97
N MET A 6 3.04 3.52 20.71
CA MET A 6 4.07 4.09 19.85
C MET A 6 3.57 5.36 19.15
N SER A 7 4.48 6.31 18.90
CA SER A 7 4.19 7.46 18.04
C SER A 7 3.92 7.01 16.59
N LEU A 8 3.29 7.87 15.79
CA LEU A 8 3.03 7.55 14.38
C LEU A 8 4.34 7.31 13.61
N ASP A 9 5.39 8.08 13.90
CA ASP A 9 6.69 7.96 13.25
C ASP A 9 7.40 6.66 13.67
N ASP A 10 7.31 6.28 14.94
CA ASP A 10 7.85 4.99 15.40
C ASP A 10 7.11 3.81 14.76
N LYS A 11 5.79 3.93 14.56
CA LYS A 11 5.00 2.91 13.85
C LYS A 11 5.43 2.80 12.39
N ARG A 12 5.67 3.92 11.71
CA ARG A 12 6.17 3.94 10.32
C ARG A 12 7.56 3.32 10.22
N ARG A 13 8.47 3.67 11.13
CA ARG A 13 9.82 3.08 11.19
C ARG A 13 9.76 1.57 11.41
N LEU A 14 8.98 1.13 12.40
CA LEU A 14 8.79 -0.30 12.68
C LEU A 14 8.17 -1.03 11.48
N ALA A 15 7.19 -0.44 10.79
CA ALA A 15 6.62 -1.03 9.59
C ALA A 15 7.66 -1.18 8.47
N ALA A 16 8.52 -0.18 8.26
CA ALA A 16 9.61 -0.23 7.29
C ALA A 16 10.66 -1.30 7.66
N GLU A 17 11.01 -1.43 8.94
CA GLU A 17 11.94 -2.46 9.43
C GLU A 17 11.36 -3.88 9.30
N LEU A 18 10.05 -4.05 9.51
CA LEU A 18 9.37 -5.35 9.42
C LEU A 18 9.08 -5.77 7.97
N ALA A 19 8.93 -4.83 7.04
CA ALA A 19 8.53 -5.12 5.67
C ALA A 19 9.44 -6.15 4.96
N PRO A 20 10.78 -6.08 5.04
CA PRO A 20 11.67 -7.11 4.45
C PRO A 20 11.43 -8.51 5.03
N PHE A 21 11.28 -8.64 6.35
CA PHE A 21 11.04 -9.93 7.01
C PHE A 21 9.68 -10.51 6.62
N ILE A 22 8.65 -9.66 6.56
CA ILE A 22 7.31 -10.04 6.11
C ILE A 22 7.37 -10.53 4.65
N LEU A 23 8.07 -9.80 3.77
CA LEU A 23 8.25 -10.19 2.37
C LEU A 23 9.03 -11.49 2.21
N GLU A 24 10.08 -11.70 3.00
CA GLU A 24 10.86 -12.95 3.02
C GLU A 24 10.01 -14.13 3.46
N GLN A 25 9.23 -13.99 4.53
CA GLN A 25 8.30 -15.02 4.98
C GLN A 25 7.23 -15.30 3.92
N PHE A 26 6.69 -14.29 3.25
CA PHE A 26 5.71 -14.50 2.17
C PHE A 26 6.30 -15.13 0.89
N ARG A 27 7.58 -14.90 0.58
CA ARG A 27 8.27 -15.56 -0.53
C ARG A 27 8.55 -17.04 -0.22
N ASN A 28 8.87 -17.35 1.02
CA ASN A 28 9.22 -18.70 1.46
C ASN A 28 8.02 -19.54 1.90
N ASN A 29 6.92 -18.89 2.32
CA ASN A 29 5.72 -19.52 2.84
C ASN A 29 4.48 -18.83 2.26
N SER A 30 3.86 -19.47 1.26
CA SER A 30 2.59 -19.05 0.69
C SER A 30 1.39 -19.46 1.56
N GLU A 31 1.54 -19.50 2.88
CA GLU A 31 0.49 -19.86 3.85
C GLU A 31 0.35 -18.76 4.92
N MET A 32 -0.87 -18.27 5.11
CA MET A 32 -1.23 -17.33 6.16
C MET A 32 -2.10 -18.01 7.19
N ILE A 33 -1.76 -17.87 8.47
CA ILE A 33 -2.63 -18.27 9.57
C ILE A 33 -3.67 -17.17 9.77
N ILE A 34 -4.95 -17.49 9.63
CA ILE A 34 -6.04 -16.53 9.85
C ILE A 34 -6.11 -16.25 11.37
N PRO A 35 -5.90 -15.02 11.84
CA PRO A 35 -5.91 -14.70 13.27
C PRO A 35 -7.17 -15.18 13.97
N GLY A 36 -7.03 -15.80 15.14
CA GLY A 36 -8.16 -16.32 15.92
C GLY A 36 -8.77 -17.64 15.41
N THR A 37 -8.32 -18.13 14.26
CA THR A 37 -8.74 -19.43 13.74
C THR A 37 -7.50 -20.29 13.53
N LYS A 38 -7.46 -21.52 14.06
CA LYS A 38 -6.30 -22.43 13.93
C LYS A 38 -6.12 -22.97 12.48
N LYS A 39 -6.49 -22.17 11.47
CA LYS A 39 -6.52 -22.52 10.06
C LYS A 39 -5.43 -21.75 9.33
N ALA A 40 -4.58 -22.47 8.62
CA ALA A 40 -3.69 -21.91 7.62
C ALA A 40 -4.38 -21.94 6.25
N VAL A 41 -4.31 -20.85 5.51
CA VAL A 41 -4.79 -20.76 4.12
C VAL A 41 -3.64 -20.49 3.18
N LYS A 42 -3.61 -21.19 2.05
CA LYS A 42 -2.67 -20.88 0.98
C LYS A 42 -3.04 -19.56 0.33
N ILE A 43 -2.13 -18.60 0.41
CA ILE A 43 -2.24 -17.28 -0.20
C ILE A 43 -1.26 -17.19 -1.36
N LYS A 44 -1.79 -16.82 -2.53
CA LYS A 44 -0.97 -16.40 -3.66
C LYS A 44 -0.52 -14.96 -3.39
N THR A 45 0.76 -14.79 -3.08
CA THR A 45 1.37 -13.48 -2.91
C THR A 45 1.93 -13.02 -4.25
N ARG A 46 1.58 -11.81 -4.69
CA ARG A 46 2.23 -11.14 -5.82
C ARG A 46 3.19 -10.12 -5.23
N THR A 47 4.48 -10.30 -5.44
CA THR A 47 5.44 -9.23 -5.14
C THR A 47 5.37 -8.20 -6.25
N ILE A 48 5.15 -6.94 -5.88
CA ILE A 48 5.26 -5.80 -6.79
C ILE A 48 6.58 -5.13 -6.44
N ASP A 49 7.52 -5.16 -7.38
CA ASP A 49 8.74 -4.38 -7.27
C ASP A 49 8.40 -2.92 -7.59
N THR A 50 8.44 -2.06 -6.58
CA THR A 50 8.13 -0.63 -6.74
C THR A 50 9.15 0.09 -7.64
N GLY A 51 10.35 -0.47 -7.81
CA GLY A 51 11.37 0.01 -8.75
C GLY A 51 11.03 -0.26 -10.21
N LEU A 52 10.06 -1.14 -10.49
CA LEU A 52 9.56 -1.43 -11.85
C LEU A 52 8.24 -0.70 -12.17
N ILE A 53 7.71 0.08 -11.22
CA ILE A 53 6.56 0.95 -11.47
C ILE A 53 7.01 2.12 -12.35
N SER A 54 6.21 2.45 -13.38
CA SER A 54 6.56 3.54 -14.31
C SER A 54 6.71 4.89 -13.59
N SER A 55 7.60 5.73 -14.12
CA SER A 55 7.75 7.12 -13.68
C SER A 55 6.42 7.88 -13.67
N ASP A 56 5.56 7.61 -14.65
CA ASP A 56 4.25 8.26 -14.76
C ASP A 56 3.32 7.88 -13.59
N THR A 57 3.37 6.62 -13.15
CA THR A 57 2.60 6.17 -11.99
C THR A 57 3.11 6.78 -10.70
N HIS A 58 4.44 6.90 -10.55
CA HIS A 58 5.06 7.60 -9.42
C HIS A 58 4.67 9.09 -9.40
N ASN A 59 4.72 9.76 -10.55
CA ASN A 59 4.33 11.17 -10.67
C ASN A 59 2.86 11.39 -10.36
N ALA A 60 1.97 10.54 -10.89
CA ALA A 60 0.55 10.59 -10.58
C ALA A 60 0.27 10.39 -9.09
N PHE A 61 1.01 9.49 -8.44
CA PHE A 61 0.87 9.26 -7.00
C PHE A 61 1.31 10.48 -6.18
N ASN A 62 2.47 11.06 -6.50
CA ASN A 62 2.98 12.27 -5.86
C ASN A 62 2.03 13.46 -6.05
N GLU A 63 1.42 13.58 -7.23
CA GLU A 63 0.44 14.63 -7.49
C GLU A 63 -0.84 14.44 -6.69
N ALA A 64 -1.39 13.22 -6.64
CA ALA A 64 -2.55 12.92 -5.79
C ALA A 64 -2.25 13.21 -4.32
N GLU A 65 -1.05 12.87 -3.82
CA GLU A 65 -0.61 13.20 -2.47
C GLU A 65 -0.51 14.72 -2.23
N ARG A 66 0.04 15.46 -3.18
CA ARG A 66 0.11 16.93 -3.12
C ARG A 66 -1.28 17.55 -3.05
N VAL A 67 -2.22 17.08 -3.89
CA VAL A 67 -3.61 17.57 -3.90
C VAL A 67 -4.32 17.19 -2.60
N MET A 68 -4.16 15.97 -2.09
CA MET A 68 -4.71 15.58 -0.79
C MET A 68 -4.21 16.49 0.35
N ASN A 69 -2.93 16.84 0.35
CA ASN A 69 -2.33 17.71 1.37
C ASN A 69 -2.71 19.19 1.24
N SER A 70 -3.13 19.63 0.05
CA SER A 70 -3.49 21.03 -0.24
C SER A 70 -4.99 21.26 -0.43
N ALA A 71 -5.81 20.20 -0.33
CA ALA A 71 -7.26 20.27 -0.47
C ALA A 71 -7.85 21.22 0.58
N ALA A 72 -8.56 22.25 0.12
CA ALA A 72 -9.23 23.22 0.98
C ALA A 72 -10.69 22.81 1.26
N THR A 73 -11.24 21.90 0.46
CA THR A 73 -12.62 21.43 0.56
C THR A 73 -12.71 19.91 0.66
N PHE A 74 -13.83 19.43 1.20
CA PHE A 74 -14.11 18.00 1.28
C PHE A 74 -14.21 17.36 -0.11
N ASP A 75 -14.77 18.06 -1.10
CA ASP A 75 -14.94 17.54 -2.45
C ASP A 75 -13.59 17.37 -3.16
N GLU A 76 -12.65 18.31 -2.98
CA GLU A 76 -11.27 18.19 -3.48
C GLU A 76 -10.53 17.02 -2.81
N LEU A 77 -10.66 16.89 -1.47
CA LEU A 77 -10.04 15.77 -0.75
C LEU A 77 -10.61 14.43 -1.22
N LYS A 78 -11.93 14.36 -1.44
CA LYS A 78 -12.60 13.16 -1.94
C LYS A 78 -12.09 12.79 -3.34
N ALA A 79 -11.99 13.75 -4.25
CA ALA A 79 -11.48 13.52 -5.60
C ALA A 79 -10.02 13.02 -5.56
N ALA A 80 -9.14 13.70 -4.81
CA ALA A 80 -7.74 13.30 -4.70
C ALA A 80 -7.55 11.91 -4.05
N THR A 81 -8.40 11.56 -3.09
CA THR A 81 -8.41 10.21 -2.49
C THR A 81 -8.87 9.14 -3.49
N GLN A 82 -9.85 9.47 -4.34
CA GLN A 82 -10.31 8.58 -5.42
C GLN A 82 -9.20 8.35 -6.44
N ASP A 83 -8.46 9.38 -6.82
CA ASP A 83 -7.32 9.30 -7.74
C ASP A 83 -6.19 8.44 -7.17
N ALA A 84 -5.80 8.68 -5.91
CA ALA A 84 -4.82 7.84 -5.22
C ALA A 84 -5.25 6.37 -5.17
N THR A 85 -6.54 6.11 -4.91
CA THR A 85 -7.11 4.76 -4.91
C THR A 85 -7.07 4.10 -6.29
N ALA A 86 -7.33 4.87 -7.35
CA ALA A 86 -7.24 4.38 -8.73
C ALA A 86 -5.80 3.98 -9.11
N ILE A 87 -4.82 4.78 -8.69
CA ILE A 87 -3.38 4.49 -8.87
C ILE A 87 -2.99 3.21 -8.13
N PHE A 88 -3.39 3.06 -6.86
CA PHE A 88 -3.16 1.83 -6.11
C PHE A 88 -3.81 0.62 -6.78
N ARG A 89 -5.04 0.77 -7.30
CA ARG A 89 -5.71 -0.31 -8.03
C ARG A 89 -4.95 -0.70 -9.29
N ALA A 90 -4.42 0.26 -10.05
CA ALA A 90 -3.61 -0.02 -11.24
C ALA A 90 -2.33 -0.79 -10.90
N ILE A 91 -1.62 -0.34 -9.85
CA ILE A 91 -0.41 -1.01 -9.34
C ILE A 91 -0.73 -2.45 -8.90
N LEU A 92 -1.75 -2.63 -8.06
CA LEU A 92 -2.11 -3.92 -7.45
C LEU A 92 -2.66 -4.91 -8.48
N MET A 93 -3.55 -4.45 -9.36
CA MET A 93 -4.26 -5.30 -10.32
C MET A 93 -3.46 -5.49 -11.62
N GLY A 94 -2.44 -4.66 -11.88
CA GLY A 94 -1.66 -4.70 -13.12
C GLY A 94 -2.44 -4.25 -14.37
N HIS A 95 -3.56 -3.54 -14.20
CA HIS A 95 -4.30 -2.94 -15.31
C HIS A 95 -3.76 -1.53 -15.59
N LYS A 96 -3.56 -1.19 -16.86
CA LYS A 96 -3.29 0.19 -17.27
C LYS A 96 -4.47 1.07 -16.85
N ILE A 97 -4.18 2.24 -16.29
CA ILE A 97 -5.18 3.29 -16.10
C ILE A 97 -5.62 3.70 -17.51
N THR A 98 -6.77 3.22 -17.95
CA THR A 98 -7.44 3.73 -19.15
C THR A 98 -8.08 5.05 -18.74
N GLY A 99 -7.46 6.15 -19.12
CA GLY A 99 -8.10 7.45 -19.09
C GLY A 99 -9.19 7.47 -20.16
N GLU A 100 -10.43 7.42 -19.71
CA GLU A 100 -11.58 8.01 -20.41
C GLU A 100 -11.97 9.29 -19.67
#